data_AF-A0A959YWA9-F1
#
_entry.id   AF-A0A959YWA9-F1
#
_cell.length_a   1.000
_cell.length_b   1.000
_cell.length_c   1.000
_cell.angle_alpha   90.00
_cell.angle_beta   90.00
_cell.angle_gamma   90.00
#
_symmetry.space_group_name_H-M   'P 1'
#
loop_
_entity.id
_entity.type
_entity.pdbx_description
1 polymer ?
#
loop_
_entity_poly.entity_id
_entity_poly.type
_entity_poly.pdbx_seq_one_letter_code
_entity_poly.pdbx_strand_id
1 'polypeptide(L)' 'SYIVNLAHVRGTRYSGNNEFIFTMDNGERIVSGRSYKEPIAKVLAEQEV' A
#
# COMPACT_ATOMS: atom_id res chain seq x y z
N SER A 1 5.45 11.28 -7.39
CA SER A 1 4.20 10.50 -7.30
C SER A 1 4.43 9.16 -7.95
N TYR A 2 3.86 8.08 -7.40
CA TYR A 2 4.15 6.70 -7.81
C TYR A 2 2.85 5.96 -8.17
N ILE A 3 2.95 4.94 -9.02
CA ILE A 3 1.93 3.91 -9.20
C ILE A 3 2.56 2.60 -8.74
N VAL A 4 1.90 1.89 -7.82
CA VAL A 4 2.42 0.65 -7.23
C VAL A 4 1.76 -0.55 -7.91
N ASN A 5 2.56 -1.50 -8.37
CA ASN A 5 2.05 -2.77 -8.89
C ASN A 5 1.87 -3.77 -7.74
N LEU A 6 0.62 -4.06 -7.39
CA LEU A 6 0.28 -4.96 -6.29
C LEU A 6 0.74 -6.41 -6.50
N ALA A 7 0.96 -6.85 -7.75
CA ALA A 7 1.47 -8.19 -8.04
C ALA A 7 2.91 -8.42 -7.55
N HIS A 8 3.66 -7.34 -7.28
CA HIS A 8 5.02 -7.38 -6.75
C HIS A 8 5.12 -6.85 -5.32
N VAL A 9 3.97 -6.68 -4.65
CA VAL A 9 3.92 -6.29 -3.24
C VAL A 9 3.95 -7.55 -2.40
N ARG A 10 5.05 -7.71 -1.66
CA ARG A 10 5.22 -8.80 -0.69
C ARG A 10 4.32 -8.64 0.53
N GLY A 11 4.06 -7.39 0.91
CA GLY A 11 3.21 -7.09 2.06
C GLY A 11 2.87 -5.63 2.19
N THR A 12 1.68 -5.37 2.73
CA THR A 12 1.16 -4.03 2.98
C THR A 12 0.89 -3.87 4.46
N ARG A 13 1.31 -2.74 5.04
CA ARG A 13 1.08 -2.42 6.45
C ARG A 13 0.57 -1.01 6.60
N TYR A 14 -0.46 -0.82 7.41
CA TYR A 14 -0.86 0.52 7.85
C TYR A 14 0.16 1.07 8.86
N SER A 15 0.75 2.21 8.55
CA SER A 15 1.79 2.84 9.38
C SER A 15 1.21 3.70 10.51
N GLY A 16 -0.10 3.95 10.50
CA GLY A 16 -0.69 5.06 11.24
C GLY A 16 -0.61 6.37 10.44
N ASN A 17 -1.13 7.46 11.00
CA ASN A 17 -1.05 8.79 10.37
C ASN A 17 -1.67 8.87 8.94
N ASN A 18 -2.65 8.01 8.65
CA ASN A 18 -3.27 7.89 7.32
C ASN A 18 -2.32 7.41 6.21
N GLU A 19 -1.24 6.72 6.53
CA GLU A 19 -0.23 6.25 5.55
C GLU A 19 -0.12 4.71 5.55
N PHE A 20 0.14 4.16 4.38
CA PHE A 20 0.44 2.74 4.16
C PHE A 20 1.90 2.58 3.73
N ILE A 21 2.53 1.51 4.21
CA ILE A 21 3.85 1.07 3.77
C ILE A 21 3.68 -0.20 2.95
N PHE A 22 4.09 -0.13 1.69
CA PHE A 22 4.18 -1.27 0.79
C PHE A 22 5.62 -1.77 0.80
N THR A 23 5.81 -3.04 1.10
CA THR A 23 7.10 -3.71 0.98
C THR A 23 7.08 -4.52 -0.31
N MET A 24 7.92 -4.14 -1.26
CA MET A 24 8.03 -4.75 -2.57
C MET A 24 8.89 -6.02 -2.51
N ASP A 25 8.76 -6.91 -3.50
CA ASP A 25 9.53 -8.16 -3.58
C ASP A 25 11.04 -7.94 -3.70
N ASN A 26 11.45 -6.83 -4.32
CA ASN A 26 12.85 -6.42 -4.44
C ASN A 26 13.42 -5.86 -3.12
N GLY A 27 12.63 -5.81 -2.04
CA GLY A 27 13.02 -5.27 -0.74
C GLY A 27 12.82 -3.75 -0.59
N GLU A 28 12.41 -3.04 -1.64
CA GLU A 28 12.10 -1.61 -1.56
C GLU A 28 10.82 -1.36 -0.74
N ARG A 29 10.74 -0.18 -0.14
CA ARG A 29 9.60 0.22 0.68
C ARG A 29 9.03 1.53 0.15
N ILE A 30 7.75 1.50 -0.19
CA ILE A 30 7.02 2.66 -0.70
C ILE A 30 6.04 3.12 0.37
N VAL A 31 6.07 4.40 0.72
CA VAL A 31 5.12 5.02 1.64
C VAL A 31 4.05 5.75 0.84
N SER A 32 2.78 5.49 1.15
CA SER A 32 1.67 6.20 0.52
C SER A 32 1.56 7.62 1.04
N GLY A 33 1.04 8.52 0.22
CA GLY A 33 0.58 9.82 0.71
C GLY A 33 -0.68 9.67 1.58
N ARG A 34 -0.86 10.59 2.54
CA ARG A 34 -1.99 10.60 3.49
C ARG A 34 -3.36 10.64 2.81
N SER A 35 -3.46 11.39 1.72
CA SER A 35 -4.70 11.56 0.96
C SER A 35 -5.17 10.27 0.26
N TYR A 36 -4.29 9.27 0.15
CA TYR A 36 -4.60 7.99 -0.50
C TYR A 36 -5.06 6.90 0.46
N LYS A 37 -5.19 7.19 1.76
CA LYS A 37 -5.64 6.22 2.76
C LYS A 37 -6.92 5.51 2.36
N GLU A 38 -7.97 6.27 2.09
CA GLU A 38 -9.31 5.72 1.84
C GLU A 38 -9.35 4.90 0.54
N PRO A 39 -8.84 5.39 -0.61
CA PRO A 39 -8.72 4.58 -1.82
C PRO A 39 -7.91 3.29 -1.61
N ILE A 40 -6.76 3.37 -0.94
CA ILE A 40 -5.90 2.19 -0.71
C ILE A 40 -6.61 1.18 0.19
N ALA A 41 -7.20 1.62 1.30
CA ALA A 41 -7.91 0.74 2.22
C ALA A 41 -9.07 0.01 1.52
N LYS A 42 -9.80 0.69 0.63
CA LYS A 42 -10.87 0.08 -0.16
C LYS A 42 -10.34 -1.04 -1.07
N VAL A 43 -9.29 -0.77 -1.84
CA VAL A 43 -8.71 -1.77 -2.76
C VAL A 43 -8.13 -2.96 -2.00
N LEU A 44 -7.47 -2.73 -0.86
CA LEU A 44 -6.92 -3.82 -0.04
C LEU A 44 -8.02 -4.69 0.57
N ALA A 45 -9.14 -4.12 1.00
CA ALA A 45 -10.27 -4.88 1.53
C ALA A 45 -10.97 -5.74 0.45
N GLU A 46 -10.99 -5.27 -0.80
CA GLU A 46 -11.54 -6.01 -1.93
C GLU A 46 -10.67 -7.22 -2.34
N GLN A 47 -9.38 -7.24 -1.97
CA GLN A 47 -8.46 -8.34 -2.30
C GLN A 47 -8.50 -9.51 -1.31
N GLU A 48 -9.08 -9.34 -0.11
CA GLU A 48 -9.17 -10.41 0.90
C GLU A 48 -10.35 -11.38 0.66
N VAL A 49 -11.01 -11.33 -0.51
CA VAL A 49 -12.16 -12.16 -0.91
C VAL A 49 -11.79 -13.24 -1.91
#